data_AF-A0A178I6P1-F1
#
_entry.id   AF-A0A178I6P1-F1
#
_cell.length_a   1.000
_cell.length_b   1.000
_cell.length_c   1.000
_cell.angle_alpha   90.00
_cell.angle_beta   90.00
_cell.angle_gamma   90.00
#
_symmetry.space_group_name_H-M   'P 1'
#
loop_
_entity.id
_entity.type
_entity.pdbx_description
1 polymer ?
#
loop_
_entity_poly.entity_id
_entity_poly.type
_entity_poly.pdbx_seq_one_letter_code
_entity_poly.pdbx_strand_id
1 'polypeptide(L)'
;MKLETIQKRLAQAEPGKVIGPFEIDIRQIRQDPTFQVRKRLDEANLSRLRAAYRSGKAMLPITLAFIDETPDLLPVIVDGHHRVTVLEAMAAEASVRGYPATTTVEAMFMRVRANEARWQAASVAARQTG
;
A
#
# COMPACT_ATOMS: atom_id res chain seq x y z
N MET A 1 7.68 -0.08 11.78
CA MET A 1 8.26 -1.42 12.12
C MET A 1 9.18 -1.87 10.99
N LYS A 2 10.29 -2.60 11.24
CA LYS A 2 11.16 -3.11 10.15
C LYS A 2 10.44 -4.21 9.35
N LEU A 3 10.53 -4.18 8.01
CA LEU A 3 9.87 -5.16 7.12
C LEU A 3 10.24 -6.61 7.46
N GLU A 4 11.51 -6.88 7.77
CA GLU A 4 11.98 -8.22 8.16
C GLU A 4 11.20 -8.80 9.36
N THR A 5 10.86 -7.95 10.33
CA THR A 5 10.06 -8.36 11.49
C THR A 5 8.63 -8.70 11.07
N ILE A 6 8.06 -7.96 10.11
CA ILE A 6 6.73 -8.23 9.56
C ILE A 6 6.74 -9.58 8.84
N GLN A 7 7.75 -9.83 8.00
CA GLN A 7 7.91 -11.09 7.28
C GLN A 7 8.04 -12.28 8.22
N LYS A 8 8.87 -12.18 9.27
CA LYS A 8 9.01 -13.25 10.27
C LYS A 8 7.68 -13.57 10.96
N ARG A 9 6.88 -12.55 11.28
CA ARG A 9 5.55 -12.74 11.87
C ARG A 9 4.57 -13.38 10.89
N LEU A 10 4.60 -13.00 9.62
CA LEU A 10 3.78 -13.62 8.57
C LEU A 10 4.19 -15.06 8.27
N ALA A 11 5.48 -15.38 8.34
CA ALA A 11 5.97 -16.75 8.15
C ALA A 11 5.42 -17.71 9.22
N GLN A 12 5.10 -17.21 10.41
CA GLN A 12 4.47 -17.95 11.50
C GLN A 12 2.93 -17.90 11.45
N ALA A 13 2.35 -17.07 10.58
CA ALA A 13 0.92 -16.95 10.40
C ALA A 13 0.41 -17.93 9.33
N GLU A 14 -0.87 -18.31 9.42
CA GLU A 14 -1.53 -19.07 8.36
C GLU A 14 -1.53 -18.27 7.04
N PRO A 15 -1.36 -18.92 5.87
CA PRO A 15 -1.47 -18.25 4.58
C PRO A 15 -2.78 -17.47 4.45
N GLY A 16 -2.73 -16.25 3.90
CA GLY A 16 -3.89 -15.38 3.78
C GLY A 16 -4.31 -14.65 5.07
N LYS A 17 -3.72 -14.97 6.23
CA LYS A 17 -3.95 -14.21 7.46
C LYS A 17 -3.39 -12.80 7.34
N VAL A 18 -4.24 -11.82 7.68
CA VAL A 18 -3.86 -10.41 7.69
C VAL A 18 -3.35 -10.03 9.07
N ILE A 19 -2.22 -9.31 9.14
CA ILE A 19 -1.64 -8.77 10.38
C ILE A 19 -1.43 -7.26 10.26
N GLY A 20 -1.47 -6.53 11.38
CA GLY A 20 -1.31 -5.07 11.44
C GLY A 20 -2.44 -4.38 12.22
N PRO A 21 -2.57 -3.05 12.12
CA PRO A 21 -1.79 -2.16 11.24
C PRO A 21 -0.37 -1.95 11.74
N PHE A 22 0.57 -1.72 10.83
CA PHE A 22 1.93 -1.28 11.14
C PHE A 22 2.27 -0.04 10.31
N GLU A 23 2.96 0.91 10.93
CA GLU A 23 3.54 2.03 10.21
C GLU A 23 4.81 1.60 9.46
N ILE A 24 4.84 1.89 8.16
CA ILE A 24 5.98 1.66 7.27
C ILE A 24 6.25 2.88 6.40
N ASP A 25 7.46 2.93 5.83
CA ASP A 25 7.83 3.94 4.84
C ASP A 25 7.29 3.58 3.45
N ILE A 26 6.72 4.53 2.72
CA ILE A 26 6.20 4.32 1.37
C ILE A 26 7.29 3.89 0.37
N ARG A 27 8.56 4.24 0.63
CA ARG A 27 9.72 3.83 -0.17
C ARG A 27 10.06 2.34 0.00
N GLN A 28 9.49 1.69 1.02
CA GLN A 28 9.63 0.26 1.27
C GLN A 28 8.50 -0.55 0.60
N ILE A 29 7.74 0.05 -0.30
CA ILE A 29 6.65 -0.59 -1.03
C ILE A 29 7.08 -0.78 -2.48
N ARG A 30 6.93 -1.99 -3.02
CA ARG A 30 7.13 -2.25 -4.45
C ARG A 30 5.86 -1.89 -5.22
N GLN A 31 5.99 -0.98 -6.17
CA GLN A 31 4.98 -0.77 -7.20
C GLN A 31 5.23 -1.75 -8.35
N ASP A 32 4.37 -2.77 -8.46
CA ASP A 32 4.41 -3.73 -9.56
C ASP A 32 3.12 -3.62 -10.38
N PRO A 33 3.20 -3.17 -11.65
CA PRO A 33 2.04 -3.02 -12.55
C PRO A 33 1.20 -4.30 -12.71
N THR A 34 1.80 -5.47 -12.51
CA THR A 34 1.14 -6.78 -12.62
C THR A 34 0.06 -6.98 -11.55
N PHE A 35 0.19 -6.31 -10.41
CA PHE A 35 -0.75 -6.38 -9.30
C PHE A 35 -1.59 -5.10 -9.15
N GLN A 36 -1.39 -4.11 -10.04
CA GLN A 36 -2.17 -2.89 -10.11
C GLN A 36 -3.32 -3.05 -11.11
N VAL A 37 -4.41 -3.68 -10.67
CA VAL A 37 -5.55 -4.02 -11.54
C VAL A 37 -6.27 -2.77 -12.07
N ARG A 38 -6.19 -1.63 -11.35
CA ARG A 38 -6.72 -0.35 -11.82
C ARG A 38 -5.66 0.41 -12.62
N LYS A 39 -5.86 0.47 -13.94
CA LYS A 39 -4.99 1.22 -14.87
C LYS A 39 -5.15 2.74 -14.79
N ARG A 40 -6.23 3.25 -14.18
CA ARG A 40 -6.55 4.68 -14.18
C ARG A 40 -6.70 5.22 -12.76
N LEU A 41 -5.95 6.28 -12.49
CA LEU A 41 -6.12 7.10 -11.29
C LEU A 41 -7.34 8.01 -11.49
N ASP A 42 -8.13 8.17 -10.43
CA ASP A 42 -9.29 9.07 -10.42
C ASP A 42 -8.85 10.38 -9.76
N GLU A 43 -8.73 11.44 -10.56
CA GLU A 43 -8.24 12.75 -10.13
C GLU A 43 -9.11 13.36 -9.03
N ALA A 44 -10.43 13.18 -9.08
CA ALA A 44 -11.33 13.69 -8.05
C ALA A 44 -11.10 12.94 -6.72
N ASN A 45 -10.86 11.64 -6.78
CA ASN A 45 -10.47 10.86 -5.61
C ASN A 45 -9.09 11.28 -5.08
N LEU A 46 -8.08 11.46 -5.94
CA LEU A 46 -6.75 11.91 -5.54
C LEU A 46 -6.80 13.27 -4.83
N SER A 47 -7.57 14.22 -5.36
CA SER A 47 -7.75 15.54 -4.73
C SER A 47 -8.36 15.44 -3.33
N ARG A 48 -9.42 14.63 -3.18
CA ARG A 48 -10.06 14.38 -1.86
C ARG A 48 -9.10 13.74 -0.87
N LEU A 49 -8.34 12.72 -1.29
CA LEU A 49 -7.34 12.05 -0.46
C LEU A 49 -6.24 13.02 -0.03
N ARG A 50 -5.74 13.86 -0.94
CA ARG A 50 -4.71 14.86 -0.66
C ARG A 50 -5.19 15.89 0.37
N ALA A 51 -6.44 16.35 0.26
CA ALA A 51 -7.04 17.23 1.25
C ALA A 51 -7.13 16.56 2.63
N ALA A 52 -7.55 15.29 2.67
CA ALA A 52 -7.65 14.52 3.91
C ALA A 52 -6.28 14.33 4.59
N TYR A 53 -5.23 14.00 3.84
CA TYR A 53 -3.87 13.91 4.38
C TYR A 53 -3.39 15.26 4.94
N ARG A 54 -3.62 16.36 4.22
CA ARG A 54 -3.24 17.70 4.69
C ARG A 54 -3.98 18.14 5.96
N SER A 55 -5.23 17.73 6.12
CA SER A 55 -6.02 18.05 7.32
C SER A 55 -5.70 17.13 8.50
N GLY A 56 -4.76 16.18 8.37
CA GLY A 56 -4.45 15.19 9.40
C GLY A 56 -5.60 14.22 9.68
N LYS A 57 -6.54 14.06 8.73
CA LYS A 57 -7.65 13.12 8.89
C LYS A 57 -7.11 11.69 8.89
N ALA A 58 -7.59 10.87 9.83
CA ALA A 58 -7.25 9.45 9.84
C ALA A 58 -7.66 8.79 8.52
N MET A 59 -6.71 8.10 7.91
CA MET A 59 -6.89 7.38 6.65
C MET A 59 -6.97 5.90 6.94
N LEU A 60 -7.82 5.19 6.20
CA LEU A 60 -7.83 3.72 6.28
C LEU A 60 -6.43 3.18 5.93
N PRO A 61 -5.94 2.14 6.63
CA PRO A 61 -4.69 1.48 6.28
C PRO A 61 -4.70 0.98 4.84
N ILE A 62 -3.53 0.95 4.21
CA ILE A 62 -3.32 0.27 2.93
C ILE A 62 -3.16 -1.23 3.16
N THR A 63 -3.39 -2.05 2.12
CA THR A 63 -3.14 -3.50 2.21
C THR A 63 -1.98 -3.88 1.32
N LEU A 64 -1.01 -4.56 1.92
CA LEU A 64 0.24 -4.98 1.30
C LEU A 64 0.38 -6.50 1.35
N ALA A 65 0.97 -7.07 0.30
CA ALA A 65 1.23 -8.49 0.19
C ALA A 65 2.71 -8.78 -0.02
N PHE A 66 3.26 -9.71 0.76
CA PHE A 66 4.47 -10.42 0.36
C PHE A 66 4.09 -11.59 -0.54
N ILE A 67 4.75 -11.67 -1.70
CA ILE A 67 4.51 -12.72 -2.70
C ILE A 67 5.57 -13.80 -2.53
N ASP A 68 5.13 -15.01 -2.21
CA ASP A 68 6.01 -16.14 -1.88
C ASP A 68 7.00 -16.49 -3.00
N GLU A 69 6.60 -16.30 -4.26
CA GLU A 69 7.39 -16.67 -5.43
C GLU A 69 8.33 -15.56 -5.92
N THR A 70 8.35 -14.38 -5.28
CA THR A 70 9.28 -13.31 -5.65
C THR A 70 10.46 -13.23 -4.69
N PRO A 71 11.71 -13.21 -5.17
CA PRO A 71 12.90 -13.09 -4.32
C PRO A 71 13.02 -11.71 -3.66
N ASP A 72 12.19 -10.74 -4.04
CA ASP A 72 12.18 -9.40 -3.48
C ASP A 72 11.60 -9.39 -2.07
N LEU A 73 12.30 -8.69 -1.18
CA LEU A 73 11.88 -8.44 0.19
C LEU A 73 10.83 -7.34 0.32
N LEU A 74 10.38 -6.74 -0.80
CA LEU A 74 9.45 -5.61 -0.77
C LEU A 74 8.02 -6.08 -1.04
N PRO A 75 7.05 -5.72 -0.19
CA PRO A 75 5.66 -6.06 -0.39
C PRO A 75 5.04 -5.24 -1.54
N VAL A 76 4.04 -5.81 -2.20
CA VAL A 76 3.27 -5.15 -3.26
C VAL A 76 1.94 -4.62 -2.74
N ILE A 77 1.42 -3.57 -3.38
CA ILE A 77 0.12 -2.99 -3.04
C ILE A 77 -1.00 -3.90 -3.55
N VAL A 78 -1.87 -4.33 -2.65
CA VAL A 78 -3.13 -5.02 -2.97
C VAL A 78 -4.31 -4.05 -2.93
N ASP A 79 -4.34 -3.16 -1.93
CA ASP A 79 -5.32 -2.08 -1.80
C ASP A 79 -4.65 -0.78 -1.35
N GLY A 80 -5.17 0.35 -1.84
CA GLY A 80 -4.70 1.67 -1.46
C GLY A 80 -3.74 2.32 -2.44
N HIS A 81 -3.75 1.92 -3.71
CA HIS A 81 -2.92 2.53 -4.76
C HIS A 81 -3.05 4.06 -4.80
N HIS A 82 -4.27 4.61 -4.86
CA HIS A 82 -4.49 6.07 -4.82
C HIS A 82 -3.92 6.75 -3.56
N ARG A 83 -3.95 6.09 -2.41
CA ARG A 83 -3.40 6.62 -1.14
C ARG A 83 -1.88 6.73 -1.24
N VAL A 84 -1.22 5.68 -1.71
CA VAL A 84 0.25 5.67 -1.92
C VAL A 84 0.64 6.72 -2.95
N THR A 85 -0.07 6.81 -4.09
CA THR A 85 0.21 7.81 -5.12
C THR A 85 0.13 9.25 -4.59
N VAL A 86 -0.88 9.55 -3.76
CA VAL A 86 -0.99 10.88 -3.14
C VAL A 86 0.16 11.16 -2.19
N LEU A 87 0.56 10.19 -1.36
CA LEU A 87 1.69 10.34 -0.45
C LEU A 87 3.01 10.55 -1.19
N GLU A 88 3.25 9.81 -2.28
CA GLU A 88 4.43 10.00 -3.14
C GLU A 88 4.47 11.39 -3.75
N ALA A 89 3.33 11.87 -4.29
CA ALA A 89 3.24 13.21 -4.86
C ALA A 89 3.47 14.29 -3.79
N MET A 90 2.89 14.13 -2.60
CA MET A 90 3.09 15.06 -1.48
C MET A 90 4.54 15.06 -0.99
N ALA A 91 5.19 13.89 -0.92
CA ALA A 91 6.59 13.78 -0.54
C ALA A 91 7.52 14.45 -1.55
N ALA A 92 7.26 14.27 -2.85
CA ALA A 92 8.00 14.95 -3.91
C ALA A 92 7.85 16.48 -3.83
N GLU A 93 6.62 16.97 -3.62
CA GLU A 93 6.36 18.41 -3.44
C GLU A 93 7.05 18.99 -2.20
N ALA A 94 7.01 18.27 -1.08
CA ALA A 94 7.67 18.67 0.15
C ALA A 94 9.19 18.76 -0.04
N SER A 95 9.79 17.79 -0.73
CA SER A 95 11.21 17.77 -1.08
C SER A 95 11.62 19.01 -1.89
N VAL A 96 10.87 19.36 -2.94
CA VAL A 96 11.12 20.56 -3.76
C VAL A 96 11.01 21.85 -2.94
N ARG A 97 10.12 21.88 -1.95
CA ARG A 97 9.86 23.06 -1.12
C ARG A 97 10.72 23.14 0.15
N GLY A 98 11.55 22.13 0.42
CA GLY A 98 12.35 22.06 1.65
C GLY A 98 11.52 21.82 2.92
N TYR A 99 10.31 21.25 2.80
CA TYR A 99 9.46 20.90 3.93
C TYR A 99 9.62 19.42 4.32
N PRO A 100 9.38 19.06 5.60
CA PRO A 100 9.34 17.66 6.00
C PRO A 100 8.23 16.92 5.25
N ALA A 101 8.58 15.81 4.62
CA ALA A 101 7.67 14.97 3.86
C ALA A 101 7.02 13.91 4.75
N THR A 102 5.70 13.75 4.65
CA THR A 102 5.03 12.53 5.15
C THR A 102 5.42 11.38 4.25
N THR A 103 6.24 10.47 4.78
CA THR A 103 6.76 9.29 4.06
C THR A 103 6.27 7.99 4.65
N THR A 104 5.44 8.04 5.70
CA THR A 104 4.90 6.85 6.37
C THR A 104 3.42 6.66 6.10
N VAL A 105 2.99 5.40 6.18
CA VAL A 105 1.59 4.99 6.03
C VAL A 105 1.31 3.79 6.93
N GLU A 106 0.08 3.71 7.46
CA GLU A 106 -0.40 2.50 8.12
C GLU A 106 -0.74 1.44 7.09
N ALA A 107 -0.19 0.24 7.28
CA ALA A 107 -0.39 -0.88 6.38
C ALA A 107 -0.80 -2.15 7.13
N MET A 108 -1.77 -2.86 6.56
CA MET A 108 -2.07 -4.24 6.85
C MET A 108 -1.25 -5.13 5.92
N PHE A 109 -0.79 -6.27 6.41
CA PHE A 109 0.05 -7.18 5.64
C PHE A 109 -0.55 -8.57 5.57
N MET A 110 -0.34 -9.21 4.42
CA MET A 110 -0.64 -10.61 4.21
C MET A 110 0.49 -11.29 3.45
N ARG A 111 0.47 -12.62 3.50
CA ARG A 111 1.33 -13.48 2.69
C ARG A 111 0.45 -14.29 1.77
N VAL A 112 0.74 -14.24 0.47
CA VAL A 112 -0.08 -14.85 -0.58
C VAL A 112 0.82 -15.37 -1.70
N ARG A 113 0.30 -16.32 -2.46
CA ARG A 113 0.89 -16.73 -3.73
C ARG A 113 0.61 -15.70 -4.82
N ALA A 114 1.41 -15.68 -5.87
CA ALA A 114 1.29 -14.71 -6.97
C ALA A 114 -0.10 -14.72 -7.64
N ASN A 115 -0.70 -15.89 -7.80
CA ASN A 115 -2.06 -16.03 -8.36
C ASN A 115 -3.13 -15.46 -7.41
N GLU A 116 -3.01 -15.71 -6.11
CA GLU A 116 -3.90 -15.19 -5.07
C GLU A 116 -3.81 -13.67 -4.96
N ALA A 117 -2.60 -13.10 -5.05
CA ALA A 117 -2.40 -11.65 -5.03
C ALA A 117 -3.16 -10.94 -6.15
N ARG A 118 -3.14 -11.49 -7.38
CA ARG A 118 -3.90 -10.95 -8.51
C ARG A 118 -5.40 -11.00 -8.25
N TRP A 119 -5.90 -12.13 -7.73
CA TRP A 119 -7.32 -12.29 -7.40
C TRP A 119 -7.77 -11.31 -6.31
N GLN A 120 -6.95 -11.10 -5.27
CA GLN A 120 -7.25 -10.14 -4.21
C GLN A 120 -7.27 -8.70 -4.72
N ALA A 121 -6.27 -8.31 -5.52
CA ALA A 121 -6.23 -6.98 -6.12
C ALA A 121 -7.46 -6.71 -7.02
N ALA A 122 -7.91 -7.72 -7.78
CA ALA A 122 -9.12 -7.62 -8.60
C ALA A 122 -10.40 -7.53 -7.75
N SER A 123 -10.50 -8.29 -6.67
CA SER A 123 -11.65 -8.30 -5.77
C SER A 123 -11.84 -6.94 -5.07
N VAL A 124 -10.75 -6.31 -4.65
CA VAL A 124 -10.77 -4.95 -4.10
C VAL A 124 -11.27 -3.95 -5.14
N ALA A 125 -10.77 -4.04 -6.38
CA ALA A 125 -11.15 -3.14 -7.46
C ALA A 125 -12.66 -3.21 -7.78
N ALA A 126 -13.26 -4.41 -7.72
CA ALA A 126 -14.69 -4.63 -7.98
C ALA A 126 -15.62 -4.07 -6.87
N ARG A 127 -15.19 -4.09 -5.60
CA ARG A 127 -15.98 -3.60 -4.45
C ARG A 127 -16.15 -2.09 -4.41
N GLN A 128 -15.32 -1.35 -5.13
CA GLN A 128 -15.33 0.11 -5.17
C GLN A 128 -16.04 0.66 -6.43
N THR A 129 -16.66 -0.20 -7.24
CA THR A 129 -17.44 0.20 -8.45
C THR A 129 -18.94 -0.12 -8.35
N GLY A 130 -19.39 -0.73 -7.24
CA GLY A 130 -20.79 -0.89 -6.89
C GLY A 130 -21.18 0.10 -5.82
#